data_AF-A0A1U7MPT6-F1
#
_entry.id   AF-A0A1U7MPT6-F1
#
_cell.length_a   1.000
_cell.length_b   1.000
_cell.length_c   1.000
_cell.angle_alpha   90.00
_cell.angle_beta   90.00
_cell.angle_gamma   90.00
#
_symmetry.space_group_name_H-M   'P 1'
#
loop_
_entity.id
_entity.type
_entity.pdbx_description
1 polymer ?
#
loop_
_entity_poly.entity_id
_entity_poly.type
_entity_poly.pdbx_seq_one_letter_code
_entity_poly.pdbx_strand_id
1 'polypeptide(L)'
;MLVAGPPVSPSLAQALVVDLPEGSDVAESDVAAVLGGIGLGSDGPGPRIGTDGSWRLGPAHGHAGKDLAQYVGATARAAERARRLAALDAEIAAQQQQLERSERERAEAGAGVTALEAWVAAVPSGRDLLSAWQRAELLLETEQREEGHNQRAQSAAQAARAETARLAEELRRIATEHDLPPERTALDAVEEALRALAVDLRDLDRQVPHVRGLLATWSRAADDHALSVQTQEADEAAADQARRRADVAAAAHEELRSSVGDSVAELDRRITATRTTLEEHRRTVVASRRSLEDLLVELGQGRTGVDAARQRLADHADTRAATLAALVEALRVDGLAEAAEVAPESTDALLALAALDPTAPVPRASVTAARALTGLSEAEVPSVTTRLYERHGSATSGPAAEHQPRWRPWASCIPSPAATRRARPR
;
A
#
# COMPACT_ATOMS: atom_id res chain seq x y z
N MET A 1 40.58 -58.09 121.70
CA MET A 1 41.72 -58.90 121.26
C MET A 1 41.16 -60.21 120.73
N LEU A 2 41.02 -60.34 119.40
CA LEU A 2 40.60 -61.59 118.76
C LEU A 2 41.80 -62.54 118.79
N VAL A 3 41.65 -63.72 119.38
CA VAL A 3 42.69 -64.75 119.36
C VAL A 3 42.38 -65.69 118.20
N ALA A 4 43.21 -65.66 117.16
CA ALA A 4 43.11 -66.61 116.05
C ALA A 4 43.48 -68.02 116.53
N GLY A 5 42.74 -69.04 116.07
CA GLY A 5 43.07 -70.44 116.32
C GLY A 5 44.34 -70.88 115.58
N PRO A 6 44.87 -72.09 115.85
CA PRO A 6 46.01 -72.61 115.12
C PRO A 6 45.69 -72.71 113.61
N PRO A 7 46.67 -72.43 112.72
CA PRO A 7 46.45 -72.48 111.29
C PRO A 7 46.06 -73.89 110.85
N VAL A 8 45.07 -73.98 109.96
CA VAL A 8 44.59 -75.24 109.39
C VAL A 8 44.76 -75.26 107.87
N SER A 9 44.81 -76.45 107.28
CA SER A 9 44.90 -76.63 105.83
C SER A 9 44.02 -77.82 105.41
N PRO A 10 43.16 -77.68 104.39
CA PRO A 10 42.83 -76.44 103.67
C PRO A 10 42.04 -75.45 104.55
N SER A 11 42.20 -74.14 104.31
CA SER A 11 41.54 -73.06 105.09
C SER A 11 40.83 -72.05 104.21
N LEU A 12 39.94 -71.24 104.81
CA LEU A 12 39.23 -70.18 104.10
C LEU A 12 40.16 -69.10 103.54
N ALA A 13 41.35 -68.90 104.12
CA ALA A 13 42.35 -67.97 103.60
C ALA A 13 42.85 -68.36 102.19
N GLN A 14 42.66 -69.62 101.75
CA GLN A 14 43.02 -70.07 100.40
C GLN A 14 41.89 -69.82 99.37
N ALA A 15 40.66 -69.62 99.83
CA ALA A 15 39.48 -69.46 98.97
C ALA A 15 38.96 -68.01 98.92
N LEU A 16 39.30 -67.19 99.93
CA LEU A 16 38.85 -65.81 100.05
C LEU A 16 40.03 -64.85 100.03
N VAL A 17 39.87 -63.73 99.32
CA VAL A 17 40.80 -62.60 99.35
C VAL A 17 40.30 -61.60 100.38
N VAL A 18 41.18 -61.16 101.27
CA VAL A 18 40.85 -60.11 102.24
C VAL A 18 40.79 -58.78 101.51
N ASP A 19 39.69 -58.07 101.67
CA ASP A 19 39.50 -56.73 101.12
C ASP A 19 38.84 -55.87 102.20
N LEU A 20 39.60 -54.92 102.74
CA LEU A 20 39.19 -54.05 103.84
C LEU A 20 38.96 -52.62 103.32
N PRO A 21 37.86 -51.96 103.70
CA PRO A 21 37.63 -50.58 103.32
C PRO A 21 38.67 -49.64 103.93
N GLU A 22 38.94 -48.52 103.26
CA GLU A 22 39.82 -47.48 103.78
C GLU A 22 39.35 -47.00 105.17
N GLY A 23 40.29 -46.94 106.12
CA GLY A 23 40.00 -46.57 107.51
C GLY A 23 39.46 -47.71 108.39
N SER A 24 39.62 -48.98 108.00
CA SER A 24 39.27 -50.11 108.87
C SER A 24 40.16 -50.16 110.11
N ASP A 25 39.54 -50.32 111.28
CA ASP A 25 40.22 -50.51 112.57
C ASP A 25 40.86 -51.91 112.74
N VAL A 26 40.75 -52.77 111.73
CA VAL A 26 41.25 -54.15 111.74
C VAL A 26 42.36 -54.28 110.71
N ALA A 27 43.50 -54.87 111.08
CA ALA A 27 44.58 -55.12 110.14
C ALA A 27 44.26 -56.31 109.23
N GLU A 28 44.72 -56.25 107.98
CA GLU A 28 44.58 -57.35 107.01
C GLU A 28 45.17 -58.67 107.55
N SER A 29 46.28 -58.58 108.27
CA SER A 29 46.93 -59.72 108.93
C SER A 29 46.05 -60.40 109.98
N ASP A 30 45.22 -59.64 110.70
CA ASP A 30 44.33 -60.18 111.72
C ASP A 30 43.18 -60.97 111.10
N VAL A 31 42.63 -60.45 110.00
CA VAL A 31 41.59 -61.14 109.22
C VAL A 31 42.17 -62.39 108.56
N ALA A 32 43.36 -62.28 107.97
CA ALA A 32 44.07 -63.43 107.38
C ALA A 32 44.36 -64.53 108.42
N ALA A 33 44.75 -64.16 109.64
CA ALA A 33 44.95 -65.10 110.75
C ALA A 33 43.64 -65.80 111.16
N VAL A 34 42.53 -65.07 111.23
CA VAL A 34 41.20 -65.65 111.50
C VAL A 34 40.76 -66.59 110.38
N LEU A 35 40.89 -66.18 109.11
CA LEU A 35 40.55 -67.02 107.96
C LEU A 35 41.43 -68.26 107.85
N GLY A 36 42.72 -68.15 108.23
CA GLY A 36 43.66 -69.27 108.29
C GLY A 36 43.35 -70.27 109.41
N GLY A 37 42.64 -69.86 110.45
CA GLY A 37 42.17 -70.71 111.55
C GLY A 37 40.82 -71.41 111.29
N ILE A 38 40.13 -71.09 110.19
CA ILE A 38 38.87 -71.74 109.79
C ILE A 38 39.14 -72.71 108.64
N GLY A 39 38.84 -73.98 108.85
CA GLY A 39 39.05 -75.02 107.84
C GLY A 39 38.04 -74.95 106.70
N LEU A 40 38.47 -75.31 105.50
CA LEU A 40 37.61 -75.48 104.34
C LEU A 40 37.27 -76.97 104.16
N GLY A 41 35.98 -77.32 104.05
CA GLY A 41 35.50 -78.71 103.93
C GLY A 41 34.88 -79.28 105.21
N SER A 42 34.48 -80.56 105.18
CA SER A 42 33.65 -81.19 106.22
C SER A 42 34.42 -81.93 107.33
N ASP A 43 35.69 -82.26 107.10
CA ASP A 43 36.47 -83.16 107.97
C ASP A 43 37.59 -82.45 108.75
N GLY A 44 37.75 -82.83 110.02
CA GLY A 44 38.83 -82.41 110.91
C GLY A 44 38.37 -81.58 112.13
N PRO A 45 39.24 -81.41 113.15
CA PRO A 45 38.91 -80.64 114.35
C PRO A 45 38.87 -79.13 114.07
N GLY A 46 38.09 -78.39 114.87
CA GLY A 46 38.00 -76.93 114.83
C GLY A 46 36.83 -76.35 113.99
N PRO A 47 36.74 -75.02 113.86
CA PRO A 47 35.75 -74.33 113.04
C PRO A 47 35.95 -74.63 111.55
N ARG A 48 34.88 -74.98 110.81
CA ARG A 48 34.95 -75.30 109.38
C ARG A 48 33.74 -74.86 108.59
N ILE A 49 33.95 -74.59 107.30
CA ILE A 49 32.91 -74.27 106.31
C ILE A 49 33.16 -75.11 105.04
N GLY A 50 32.14 -75.83 104.56
CA GLY A 50 32.14 -76.55 103.29
C GLY A 50 31.74 -75.66 102.11
N THR A 51 32.19 -76.01 100.89
CA THR A 51 31.85 -75.29 99.65
C THR A 51 30.38 -75.42 99.24
N ASP A 52 29.68 -76.36 99.87
CA ASP A 52 28.24 -76.58 99.74
C ASP A 52 27.42 -75.72 100.72
N GLY A 53 28.07 -74.97 101.63
CA GLY A 53 27.40 -74.18 102.67
C GLY A 53 27.19 -74.92 103.99
N SER A 54 27.72 -76.15 104.14
CA SER A 54 27.81 -76.82 105.44
C SER A 54 28.79 -76.10 106.37
N TRP A 55 28.54 -76.09 107.69
CA TRP A 55 29.47 -75.49 108.66
C TRP A 55 29.46 -76.23 109.99
N ARG A 56 30.58 -76.13 110.72
CA ARG A 56 30.76 -76.72 112.05
C ARG A 56 31.59 -75.80 112.94
N LEU A 57 31.16 -75.60 114.18
CA LEU A 57 31.87 -74.88 115.24
C LEU A 57 31.73 -75.65 116.55
N GLY A 58 32.70 -76.53 116.83
CA GLY A 58 32.61 -77.45 117.98
C GLY A 58 31.40 -78.39 117.83
N PRO A 59 30.51 -78.51 118.83
CA PRO A 59 29.30 -79.33 118.73
C PRO A 59 28.21 -78.70 117.84
N ALA A 60 28.26 -77.39 117.59
CA ALA A 60 27.30 -76.72 116.71
C ALA A 60 27.64 -77.01 115.24
N HIS A 61 26.64 -77.40 114.47
CA HIS A 61 26.77 -77.67 113.04
C HIS A 61 25.47 -77.36 112.33
N GLY A 62 25.55 -77.04 111.04
CA GLY A 62 24.39 -76.70 110.24
C GLY A 62 24.72 -76.60 108.76
N HIS A 63 23.73 -76.21 107.97
CA HIS A 63 23.87 -76.01 106.54
C HIS A 63 23.11 -74.75 106.15
N ALA A 64 23.76 -73.86 105.41
CA ALA A 64 23.19 -72.63 104.90
C ALA A 64 23.44 -72.56 103.38
N GLY A 65 22.41 -72.87 102.60
CA GLY A 65 22.45 -72.81 101.15
C GLY A 65 21.85 -71.51 100.61
N LYS A 66 22.34 -71.08 99.45
CA LYS A 66 21.70 -70.12 98.55
C LYS A 66 21.67 -70.74 97.15
N ASP A 67 20.59 -70.52 96.41
CA ASP A 67 20.39 -71.14 95.08
C ASP A 67 21.45 -70.73 94.04
N LEU A 68 22.11 -69.58 94.27
CA LEU A 68 23.16 -69.04 93.42
C LEU A 68 24.28 -68.47 94.28
N ALA A 69 25.53 -68.69 93.85
CA ALA A 69 26.69 -68.07 94.45
C ALA A 69 26.55 -66.53 94.43
N GLN A 70 26.58 -65.90 95.59
CA GLN A 70 26.49 -64.45 95.73
C GLN A 70 27.84 -63.88 96.15
N TYR A 71 28.18 -62.71 95.59
CA TYR A 71 29.37 -61.97 95.97
C TYR A 71 29.32 -61.56 97.46
N VAL A 72 30.35 -61.92 98.20
CA VAL A 72 30.50 -61.60 99.63
C VAL A 72 31.23 -60.25 99.76
N GLY A 73 30.69 -59.33 100.57
CA GLY A 73 31.26 -58.00 100.77
C GLY A 73 30.65 -56.91 99.87
N ALA A 74 30.86 -55.65 100.24
CA ALA A 74 30.33 -54.48 99.52
C ALA A 74 31.14 -54.16 98.25
N THR A 75 32.46 -54.36 98.31
CA THR A 75 33.42 -54.12 97.22
C THR A 75 33.23 -55.10 96.07
N ALA A 76 33.15 -56.41 96.35
CA ALA A 76 32.88 -57.43 95.33
C ALA A 76 31.53 -57.20 94.60
N ARG A 77 30.49 -56.78 95.34
CA ARG A 77 29.18 -56.40 94.76
C ARG A 77 29.26 -55.11 93.92
N ALA A 78 30.07 -54.14 94.32
CA ALA A 78 30.30 -52.92 93.54
C ALA A 78 31.07 -53.21 92.24
N ALA A 79 32.13 -54.02 92.31
CA ALA A 79 32.93 -54.43 91.16
C ALA A 79 32.12 -55.21 90.12
N GLU A 80 31.30 -56.18 90.54
CA GLU A 80 30.43 -56.91 89.62
C GLU A 80 29.37 -56.00 88.98
N ARG A 81 28.76 -55.10 89.75
CA ARG A 81 27.80 -54.12 89.19
C ARG A 81 28.46 -53.24 88.14
N ALA A 82 29.66 -52.73 88.42
CA ALA A 82 30.42 -51.94 87.46
C ALA A 82 30.74 -52.75 86.19
N ARG A 83 31.15 -54.02 86.33
CA ARG A 83 31.40 -54.92 85.19
C ARG A 83 30.14 -55.14 84.35
N ARG A 84 28.99 -55.40 84.99
CA ARG A 84 27.71 -55.58 84.29
C ARG A 84 27.23 -54.33 83.59
N LEU A 85 27.34 -53.17 84.24
CA LEU A 85 27.02 -51.88 83.62
C LEU A 85 27.91 -51.63 82.40
N ALA A 86 29.23 -51.82 82.53
CA ALA A 86 30.15 -51.67 81.40
C ALA A 86 29.82 -52.63 80.23
N ALA A 87 29.41 -53.87 80.53
CA ALA A 87 28.97 -54.82 79.50
C ALA A 87 27.68 -54.37 78.81
N LEU A 88 26.69 -53.89 79.57
CA LEU A 88 25.44 -53.35 79.02
C LEU A 88 25.69 -52.07 78.21
N ASP A 89 26.55 -51.17 78.69
CA ASP A 89 26.93 -49.95 77.97
C ASP A 89 27.62 -50.28 76.64
N ALA A 90 28.50 -51.30 76.61
CA ALA A 90 29.11 -51.79 75.39
C ALA A 90 28.10 -52.40 74.42
N GLU A 91 27.12 -53.16 74.92
CA GLU A 91 26.04 -53.72 74.11
C GLU A 91 25.13 -52.63 73.55
N ILE A 92 24.74 -51.65 74.36
CA ILE A 92 23.96 -50.48 73.93
C ILE A 92 24.71 -49.72 72.83
N ALA A 93 26.01 -49.45 73.01
CA ALA A 93 26.82 -48.75 72.01
C ALA A 93 26.89 -49.54 70.69
N ALA A 94 27.04 -50.86 70.75
CA ALA A 94 27.06 -51.71 69.56
C ALA A 94 25.70 -51.70 68.83
N GLN A 95 24.58 -51.78 69.57
CA GLN A 95 23.24 -51.72 68.99
C GLN A 95 22.93 -50.35 68.39
N GLN A 96 23.37 -49.26 69.02
CA GLN A 96 23.24 -47.90 68.48
C GLN A 96 24.01 -47.75 67.16
N GLN A 97 25.24 -48.26 67.08
CA GLN A 97 26.00 -48.25 65.82
C GLN A 97 25.32 -49.06 64.71
N GLN A 98 24.72 -50.21 65.05
CA GLN A 98 23.96 -51.00 64.08
C GLN A 98 22.71 -50.26 63.60
N LEU A 99 21.97 -49.63 64.52
CA LEU A 99 20.79 -48.83 64.17
C LEU A 99 21.16 -47.68 63.23
N GLU A 100 22.19 -46.89 63.58
CA GLU A 100 22.64 -45.79 62.73
C GLU A 100 23.07 -46.28 61.34
N ARG A 101 23.76 -47.43 61.26
CA ARG A 101 24.14 -48.02 59.99
C ARG A 101 22.92 -48.41 59.16
N SER A 102 21.95 -49.11 59.76
CA SER A 102 20.72 -49.51 59.07
C SER A 102 19.88 -48.31 58.64
N GLU A 103 19.84 -47.23 59.43
CA GLU A 103 19.17 -45.99 59.07
C GLU A 103 19.82 -45.31 57.86
N ARG A 104 21.16 -45.27 57.80
CA ARG A 104 21.90 -44.76 56.63
C ARG A 104 21.65 -45.60 55.39
N GLU A 105 21.75 -46.93 55.49
CA GLU A 105 21.48 -47.85 54.38
C GLU A 105 20.03 -47.69 53.87
N ARG A 106 19.06 -47.51 54.76
CA ARG A 106 17.66 -47.24 54.40
C ARG A 106 17.49 -45.88 53.70
N ALA A 107 18.17 -44.84 54.18
CA ALA A 107 18.10 -43.51 53.57
C ALA A 107 18.71 -43.51 52.15
N GLU A 108 19.85 -44.19 51.96
CA GLU A 108 20.49 -44.34 50.65
C GLU A 108 19.61 -45.13 49.66
N ALA A 109 19.03 -46.24 50.11
CA ALA A 109 18.09 -47.02 49.29
C ALA A 109 16.84 -46.19 48.93
N GLY A 110 16.29 -45.43 49.88
CA GLY A 110 15.15 -44.54 49.65
C GLY A 110 15.46 -43.47 48.61
N ALA A 111 16.63 -42.82 48.69
CA ALA A 111 17.09 -41.86 47.70
C ALA A 111 17.26 -42.50 46.30
N GLY A 112 17.78 -43.72 46.24
CA GLY A 112 17.90 -44.49 45.00
C GLY A 112 16.54 -44.80 44.35
N VAL A 113 15.54 -45.19 45.14
CA VAL A 113 14.17 -45.44 44.65
C VAL A 113 13.56 -44.15 44.10
N THR A 114 13.63 -43.04 44.85
CA THR A 114 13.09 -41.75 44.39
C THR A 114 13.77 -41.27 43.10
N ALA A 115 15.09 -41.47 42.95
CA ALA A 115 15.80 -41.15 41.72
C ALA A 115 15.34 -42.00 40.52
N LEU A 116 15.11 -43.29 40.73
CA LEU A 116 14.58 -44.20 39.70
C LEU A 116 13.15 -43.83 39.29
N GLU A 117 12.28 -43.53 40.26
CA GLU A 117 10.91 -43.09 39.99
C GLU A 117 10.88 -41.78 39.19
N ALA A 118 11.73 -40.82 39.56
CA ALA A 118 11.87 -39.57 38.81
C ALA A 118 12.39 -39.80 37.39
N TRP A 119 13.34 -40.71 37.21
CA TRP A 119 13.85 -41.08 35.89
C TRP A 119 12.75 -41.72 35.02
N VAL A 120 12.01 -42.69 35.55
CA VAL A 120 10.90 -43.34 34.84
C VAL A 120 9.81 -42.33 34.46
N ALA A 121 9.48 -41.40 35.35
CA ALA A 121 8.50 -40.35 35.08
C ALA A 121 8.99 -39.34 34.02
N ALA A 122 10.30 -39.14 33.90
CA ALA A 122 10.90 -38.24 32.91
C ALA A 122 11.05 -38.87 31.52
N VAL A 123 11.02 -40.21 31.39
CA VAL A 123 11.07 -40.89 30.10
C VAL A 123 9.77 -40.58 29.33
N PRO A 124 9.85 -39.94 28.14
CA PRO A 124 8.68 -39.69 27.32
C PRO A 124 7.97 -41.01 26.99
N SER A 125 6.64 -41.00 26.92
CA SER A 125 5.93 -42.21 26.53
C SER A 125 6.33 -42.59 25.10
N GLY A 126 6.45 -43.89 24.81
CA GLY A 126 6.76 -44.36 23.45
C GLY A 126 5.76 -43.84 22.41
N ARG A 127 4.52 -43.56 22.84
CA ARG A 127 3.48 -42.93 21.99
C ARG A 127 3.82 -41.48 21.64
N ASP A 128 4.36 -40.70 22.57
CA ASP A 128 4.77 -39.31 22.32
C ASP A 128 5.96 -39.27 21.35
N LEU A 129 6.93 -40.18 21.51
CA LEU A 129 8.06 -40.31 20.60
C LEU A 129 7.60 -40.68 19.18
N LEU A 130 6.73 -41.68 19.04
CA LEU A 130 6.18 -42.08 17.75
C LEU A 130 5.35 -40.95 17.11
N SER A 131 4.55 -40.24 17.90
CA SER A 131 3.78 -39.09 17.41
C SER A 131 4.69 -37.95 16.94
N ALA A 132 5.79 -37.67 17.67
CA ALA A 132 6.77 -36.66 17.27
C ALA A 132 7.48 -37.06 15.97
N TRP A 133 7.85 -38.33 15.80
CA TRP A 133 8.44 -38.84 14.56
C TRP A 133 7.49 -38.75 13.38
N GLN A 134 6.24 -39.22 13.52
CA GLN A 134 5.23 -39.09 12.46
C GLN A 134 4.99 -37.63 12.07
N ARG A 135 5.01 -36.72 13.05
CA ARG A 135 4.89 -35.29 12.79
C ARG A 135 6.08 -34.74 12.02
N ALA A 136 7.30 -35.15 12.38
CA ALA A 136 8.52 -34.76 11.66
C ALA A 136 8.53 -35.27 10.22
N GLU A 137 8.12 -36.53 10.00
CA GLU A 137 7.98 -37.12 8.66
C GLU A 137 6.95 -36.36 7.82
N LEU A 138 5.77 -36.07 8.38
CA LEU A 138 4.74 -35.29 7.68
C LEU A 138 5.25 -33.90 7.29
N LEU A 139 5.95 -33.21 8.20
CA LEU A 139 6.52 -31.89 7.93
C LEU A 139 7.56 -31.94 6.82
N LEU A 140 8.44 -32.94 6.84
CA LEU A 140 9.45 -33.14 5.79
C LEU A 140 8.80 -33.42 4.44
N GLU A 141 7.77 -34.25 4.39
CA GLU A 141 7.02 -34.50 3.15
C GLU A 141 6.34 -33.22 2.63
N THR A 142 5.77 -32.40 3.52
CA THR A 142 5.17 -31.12 3.10
C THR A 142 6.20 -30.16 2.56
N GLU A 143 7.37 -30.06 3.20
CA GLU A 143 8.48 -29.23 2.73
C GLU A 143 8.95 -29.66 1.34
N GLN A 144 9.15 -30.97 1.12
CA GLN A 144 9.55 -31.50 -0.20
C GLN A 144 8.50 -31.23 -1.29
N ARG A 145 7.20 -31.32 -0.96
CA ARG A 145 6.12 -30.98 -1.92
C ARG A 145 6.14 -29.49 -2.28
N GLU A 146 6.28 -28.61 -1.30
CA GLU A 146 6.33 -27.17 -1.52
C GLU A 146 7.59 -26.74 -2.27
N GLU A 147 8.74 -27.35 -1.99
CA GLU A 147 9.96 -27.13 -2.74
C GLU A 147 9.78 -27.53 -4.21
N GLY A 148 9.16 -28.69 -4.46
CA GLY A 148 8.81 -29.12 -5.82
C GLY A 148 7.85 -28.16 -6.54
N HIS A 149 6.85 -27.60 -5.83
CA HIS A 149 5.98 -26.56 -6.38
C HIS A 149 6.74 -25.28 -6.72
N ASN A 150 7.60 -24.82 -5.82
CA ASN A 150 8.40 -23.62 -6.02
C ASN A 150 9.36 -23.78 -7.21
N GLN A 151 10.07 -24.91 -7.32
CA GLN A 151 10.95 -25.20 -8.45
C GLN A 151 10.20 -25.20 -9.80
N ARG A 152 9.00 -25.80 -9.84
CA ARG A 152 8.14 -25.76 -11.03
C ARG A 152 7.69 -24.35 -11.37
N ALA A 153 7.25 -23.58 -10.38
CA ALA A 153 6.83 -22.19 -10.57
C ALA A 153 7.98 -21.30 -11.06
N GLN A 154 9.19 -21.47 -10.51
CA GLN A 154 10.39 -20.77 -10.95
C GLN A 154 10.76 -21.13 -12.40
N SER A 155 10.73 -22.42 -12.74
CA SER A 155 11.00 -22.88 -14.10
C SER A 155 9.99 -22.32 -15.10
N ALA A 156 8.70 -22.32 -14.75
CA ALA A 156 7.65 -21.73 -15.57
C ALA A 156 7.81 -20.21 -15.74
N ALA A 157 8.17 -19.49 -14.67
CA ALA A 157 8.42 -18.05 -14.73
C ALA A 157 9.65 -17.72 -15.59
N GLN A 158 10.72 -18.52 -15.51
CA GLN A 158 11.89 -18.37 -16.36
C GLN A 158 11.55 -18.62 -17.84
N ALA A 159 10.79 -19.67 -18.14
CA ALA A 159 10.33 -19.95 -19.50
C ALA A 159 9.45 -18.82 -20.06
N ALA A 160 8.51 -18.30 -19.26
CA ALA A 160 7.64 -17.19 -19.67
C ALA A 160 8.44 -15.89 -19.92
N ARG A 161 9.47 -15.60 -19.11
CA ARG A 161 10.36 -14.45 -19.31
C ARG A 161 11.21 -14.61 -20.57
N ALA A 162 11.76 -15.80 -20.80
CA ALA A 162 12.53 -16.10 -22.00
C ALA A 162 11.68 -15.95 -23.26
N GLU A 163 10.44 -16.44 -23.23
CA GLU A 163 9.51 -16.29 -24.35
C GLU A 163 9.11 -14.82 -24.58
N THR A 164 8.83 -14.08 -23.50
CA THR A 164 8.55 -12.64 -23.60
C THR A 164 9.72 -11.88 -24.21
N ALA A 165 10.95 -12.19 -23.79
CA ALA A 165 12.15 -11.59 -24.35
C ALA A 165 12.35 -11.93 -25.83
N ARG A 166 12.08 -13.19 -26.22
CA ARG A 166 12.13 -13.66 -27.61
C ARG A 166 11.14 -12.89 -28.49
N LEU A 167 9.88 -12.81 -28.07
CA LEU A 167 8.83 -12.10 -28.80
C LEU A 167 9.09 -10.58 -28.87
N ALA A 168 9.61 -9.98 -27.79
CA ALA A 168 9.98 -8.56 -27.80
C ALA A 168 11.13 -8.27 -28.77
N GLU A 169 12.12 -9.16 -28.84
CA GLU A 169 13.23 -9.03 -29.80
C GLU A 169 12.74 -9.21 -31.25
N GLU A 170 11.86 -10.18 -31.48
CA GLU A 170 11.22 -10.38 -32.80
C GLU A 170 10.41 -9.14 -33.22
N LEU A 171 9.62 -8.56 -32.30
CA LEU A 171 8.89 -7.33 -32.53
C LEU A 171 9.84 -6.17 -32.89
N ARG A 172 10.93 -5.97 -32.13
CA ARG A 172 11.92 -4.92 -32.42
C ARG A 172 12.57 -5.12 -33.78
N ARG A 173 12.90 -6.36 -34.13
CA ARG A 173 13.47 -6.70 -35.44
C ARG A 173 12.51 -6.32 -36.57
N ILE A 174 11.23 -6.72 -36.48
CA ILE A 174 10.20 -6.39 -37.48
C ILE A 174 9.97 -4.87 -37.54
N ALA A 175 9.90 -4.20 -36.39
CA ALA A 175 9.74 -2.75 -36.31
C ALA A 175 10.91 -2.03 -37.02
N THR A 176 12.14 -2.47 -36.77
CA THR A 176 13.34 -1.93 -37.43
C THR A 176 13.34 -2.22 -38.93
N GLU A 177 12.91 -3.42 -39.37
CA GLU A 177 12.82 -3.79 -40.79
C GLU A 177 11.85 -2.90 -41.57
N HIS A 178 10.83 -2.36 -40.92
CA HIS A 178 9.81 -1.49 -41.52
C HIS A 178 9.98 0.00 -41.17
N ASP A 179 11.06 0.39 -40.49
CA ASP A 179 11.26 1.75 -39.95
C ASP A 179 10.06 2.24 -39.11
N LEU A 180 9.41 1.32 -38.40
CA LEU A 180 8.28 1.59 -37.51
C LEU A 180 8.73 1.56 -36.04
N PRO A 181 8.06 2.31 -35.15
CA PRO A 181 8.31 2.21 -33.72
C PRO A 181 7.75 0.88 -33.17
N PRO A 182 8.47 0.17 -32.27
CA PRO A 182 8.00 -1.08 -31.68
C PRO A 182 6.93 -0.89 -30.58
N GLU A 183 6.76 0.33 -30.06
CA GLU A 183 5.78 0.63 -29.03
C GLU A 183 4.37 0.81 -29.61
N ARG A 184 3.37 0.16 -29.00
CA ARG A 184 1.94 0.23 -29.39
C ARG A 184 1.43 1.67 -29.53
N THR A 185 1.70 2.52 -28.54
CA THR A 185 1.24 3.91 -28.53
C THR A 185 1.87 4.76 -29.64
N ALA A 186 3.12 4.45 -30.02
CA ALA A 186 3.80 5.13 -31.11
C ALA A 186 3.26 4.66 -32.47
N LEU A 187 2.92 3.38 -32.62
CA LEU A 187 2.22 2.87 -33.81
C LEU A 187 0.85 3.49 -33.99
N ASP A 188 0.06 3.63 -32.92
CA ASP A 188 -1.25 4.28 -32.96
C ASP A 188 -1.12 5.75 -33.42
N ALA A 189 -0.06 6.45 -33.01
CA ALA A 189 0.23 7.82 -33.44
C ALA A 189 0.64 7.90 -34.93
N VAL A 190 1.45 6.94 -35.42
CA VAL A 190 1.77 6.82 -36.86
C VAL A 190 0.49 6.55 -37.66
N GLU A 191 -0.38 5.68 -37.18
CA GLU A 191 -1.66 5.38 -37.84
C GLU A 191 -2.56 6.61 -37.91
N GLU A 192 -2.70 7.37 -36.81
CA GLU A 192 -3.46 8.62 -36.80
C GLU A 192 -2.85 9.66 -37.76
N ALA A 193 -1.52 9.79 -37.80
CA ALA A 193 -0.84 10.68 -38.74
C ALA A 193 -1.10 10.29 -40.21
N LEU A 194 -1.09 9.00 -40.52
CA LEU A 194 -1.43 8.49 -41.86
C LEU A 194 -2.90 8.76 -42.20
N ARG A 195 -3.82 8.59 -41.24
CA ARG A 195 -5.25 8.91 -41.43
C ARG A 195 -5.46 10.40 -41.68
N ALA A 196 -4.78 11.27 -40.91
CA ALA A 196 -4.81 12.71 -41.10
C ALA A 196 -4.26 13.12 -42.49
N LEU A 197 -3.09 12.60 -42.87
CA LEU A 197 -2.51 12.83 -44.19
C LEU A 197 -3.46 12.40 -45.32
N ALA A 198 -4.14 11.25 -45.17
CA ALA A 198 -5.11 10.80 -46.15
C ALA A 198 -6.34 11.71 -46.25
N VAL A 199 -6.74 12.39 -45.18
CA VAL A 199 -7.80 13.41 -45.21
C VAL A 199 -7.30 14.68 -45.90
N ASP A 200 -6.12 15.16 -45.53
CA ASP A 200 -5.52 16.37 -46.12
C ASP A 200 -5.32 16.23 -47.63
N LEU A 201 -4.83 15.07 -48.09
CA LEU A 201 -4.69 14.78 -49.53
C LEU A 201 -6.05 14.79 -50.25
N ARG A 202 -7.11 14.27 -49.63
CA ARG A 202 -8.48 14.31 -50.18
C ARG A 202 -9.09 15.70 -50.17
N ASP A 203 -8.73 16.55 -49.20
CA ASP A 203 -9.14 17.95 -49.17
C ASP A 203 -8.41 18.75 -50.25
N LEU A 204 -7.10 18.52 -50.42
CA LEU A 204 -6.32 19.15 -51.48
C LEU A 204 -6.83 18.75 -52.87
N ASP A 205 -7.11 17.46 -53.09
CA ASP A 205 -7.68 16.97 -54.35
C ASP A 205 -9.02 17.62 -54.68
N ARG A 206 -9.85 17.91 -53.66
CA ARG A 206 -11.11 18.66 -53.83
C ARG A 206 -10.91 20.15 -54.11
N GLN A 207 -9.88 20.76 -53.54
CA GLN A 207 -9.61 22.19 -53.71
C GLN A 207 -8.96 22.52 -55.06
N VAL A 208 -8.15 21.62 -55.61
CA VAL A 208 -7.42 21.84 -56.88
C VAL A 208 -8.36 22.20 -58.05
N PRO A 209 -9.48 21.49 -58.31
CA PRO A 209 -10.44 21.87 -59.35
C PRO A 209 -11.07 23.25 -59.12
N HIS A 210 -11.36 23.60 -57.86
CA HIS A 210 -11.94 24.91 -57.53
C HIS A 210 -10.97 26.05 -57.83
N VAL A 211 -9.71 25.93 -57.39
CA VAL A 211 -8.65 26.92 -57.69
C VAL A 211 -8.41 27.01 -59.19
N ARG A 212 -8.35 25.88 -59.91
CA ARG A 212 -8.26 25.86 -61.38
C ARG A 212 -9.46 26.55 -62.03
N GLY A 213 -10.67 26.34 -61.53
CA GLY A 213 -11.88 27.00 -62.01
C GLY A 213 -11.87 28.52 -61.80
N LEU A 214 -11.42 28.97 -60.62
CA LEU A 214 -11.24 30.40 -60.32
C LEU A 214 -10.20 31.03 -61.26
N LEU A 215 -9.02 30.41 -61.42
CA LEU A 215 -7.99 30.89 -62.34
C LEU A 215 -8.48 30.94 -63.78
N ALA A 216 -9.21 29.93 -64.25
CA ALA A 216 -9.78 29.91 -65.59
C ALA A 216 -10.84 31.02 -65.77
N THR A 217 -11.61 31.33 -64.72
CA THR A 217 -12.61 32.41 -64.75
C THR A 217 -11.93 33.78 -64.78
N TRP A 218 -10.88 33.98 -63.98
CA TRP A 218 -10.08 35.21 -63.99
C TRP A 218 -9.37 35.42 -65.33
N SER A 219 -8.80 34.35 -65.91
CA SER A 219 -8.20 34.41 -67.25
C SER A 219 -9.24 34.84 -68.29
N ARG A 220 -10.42 34.21 -68.30
CA ARG A 220 -11.51 34.60 -69.20
C ARG A 220 -11.96 36.05 -69.01
N ALA A 221 -12.11 36.49 -67.75
CA ALA A 221 -12.48 37.88 -67.46
C ALA A 221 -11.41 38.88 -67.93
N ALA A 222 -10.12 38.52 -67.84
CA ALA A 222 -9.02 39.33 -68.36
C ALA A 222 -9.04 39.40 -69.90
N ASP A 223 -9.29 38.27 -70.57
CA ASP A 223 -9.42 38.20 -72.03
C ASP A 223 -10.64 39.01 -72.51
N ASP A 224 -11.79 38.87 -71.85
CA ASP A 224 -13.02 39.62 -72.15
C ASP A 224 -12.82 41.13 -71.94
N HIS A 225 -12.11 41.53 -70.88
CA HIS A 225 -11.77 42.94 -70.65
C HIS A 225 -10.86 43.49 -71.75
N ALA A 226 -9.83 42.74 -72.16
CA ALA A 226 -8.95 43.13 -73.25
C ALA A 226 -9.72 43.28 -74.57
N LEU A 227 -10.66 42.37 -74.86
CA LEU A 227 -11.53 42.47 -76.03
C LEU A 227 -12.44 43.71 -75.94
N SER A 228 -13.04 43.97 -74.77
CA SER A 228 -13.88 45.15 -74.54
C SER A 228 -13.14 46.46 -74.76
N VAL A 229 -11.87 46.55 -74.35
CA VAL A 229 -11.02 47.73 -74.59
C VAL A 229 -10.76 47.89 -76.10
N GLN A 230 -10.42 46.81 -76.81
CA GLN A 230 -10.22 46.87 -78.27
C GLN A 230 -11.49 47.28 -79.02
N THR A 231 -12.67 46.77 -78.62
CA THR A 231 -13.94 47.18 -79.23
C THR A 231 -14.25 48.65 -78.97
N GLN A 232 -13.97 49.14 -77.76
CA GLN A 232 -14.17 50.55 -77.43
C GLN A 232 -13.23 51.46 -78.26
N GLU A 233 -11.95 51.11 -78.39
CA GLU A 233 -11.01 51.85 -79.23
C GLU A 233 -11.44 51.86 -80.70
N ALA A 234 -11.97 50.74 -81.22
CA ALA A 234 -12.49 50.65 -82.58
C ALA A 234 -13.75 51.50 -82.77
N ASP A 235 -14.68 51.49 -81.80
CA ASP A 235 -15.89 52.30 -81.81
C ASP A 235 -15.56 53.81 -81.72
N GLU A 236 -14.60 54.20 -80.87
CA GLU A 236 -14.10 55.57 -80.78
C GLU A 236 -13.47 56.03 -82.11
N ALA A 237 -12.63 55.18 -82.73
CA ALA A 237 -12.04 55.47 -84.03
C ALA A 237 -13.09 55.59 -85.16
N ALA A 238 -14.13 54.75 -85.13
CA ALA A 238 -15.25 54.81 -86.08
C ALA A 238 -16.09 56.08 -85.87
N ALA A 239 -16.36 56.45 -84.62
CA ALA A 239 -17.05 57.69 -84.26
C ALA A 239 -16.25 58.93 -84.71
N ASP A 240 -14.94 58.94 -84.51
CA ASP A 240 -14.06 60.01 -84.98
C ASP A 240 -14.01 60.08 -86.51
N GLN A 241 -14.01 58.94 -87.21
CA GLN A 241 -14.11 58.92 -88.66
C GLN A 241 -15.45 59.45 -89.15
N ALA A 242 -16.55 59.08 -88.49
CA ALA A 242 -17.88 59.59 -88.80
C ALA A 242 -17.98 61.12 -88.58
N ARG A 243 -17.40 61.64 -87.49
CA ARG A 243 -17.28 63.08 -87.23
C ARG A 243 -16.51 63.78 -88.34
N ARG A 244 -15.32 63.28 -88.72
CA ARG A 244 -14.53 63.83 -89.83
C ARG A 244 -15.31 63.83 -91.15
N ARG A 245 -16.05 62.76 -91.47
CA ARG A 245 -16.91 62.71 -92.66
C ARG A 245 -18.05 63.72 -92.59
N ALA A 246 -18.66 63.91 -91.42
CA ALA A 246 -19.69 64.91 -91.20
C ALA A 246 -19.13 66.33 -91.36
N ASP A 247 -17.94 66.62 -90.84
CA ASP A 247 -17.26 67.92 -90.99
C ASP A 247 -16.93 68.22 -92.46
N VAL A 248 -16.42 67.23 -93.21
CA VAL A 248 -16.19 67.36 -94.66
C VAL A 248 -17.49 67.59 -95.41
N ALA A 249 -18.55 66.84 -95.08
CA ALA A 249 -19.87 67.03 -95.69
C ALA A 249 -20.47 68.40 -95.37
N ALA A 250 -20.27 68.91 -94.15
CA ALA A 250 -20.69 70.24 -93.72
C ALA A 250 -19.90 71.34 -94.46
N ALA A 251 -18.59 71.18 -94.64
CA ALA A 251 -17.76 72.09 -95.42
C ALA A 251 -18.17 72.11 -96.90
N ALA A 252 -18.39 70.94 -97.52
CA ALA A 252 -18.90 70.84 -98.89
C ALA A 252 -20.31 71.45 -99.03
N HIS A 253 -21.16 71.32 -98.01
CA HIS A 253 -22.47 71.95 -97.97
C HIS A 253 -22.35 73.49 -97.91
N GLU A 254 -21.46 74.04 -97.09
CA GLU A 254 -21.26 75.50 -97.02
C GLU A 254 -20.64 76.06 -98.31
N GLU A 255 -19.74 75.32 -98.97
CA GLU A 255 -19.18 75.69 -100.27
C GLU A 255 -20.25 75.68 -101.38
N LEU A 256 -21.12 74.64 -101.41
CA LEU A 256 -22.30 74.62 -102.29
C LEU A 256 -23.25 75.78 -101.99
N ARG A 257 -23.48 76.09 -100.71
CA ARG A 257 -24.35 77.20 -100.26
C ARG A 257 -23.83 78.57 -100.69
N SER A 258 -22.51 78.70 -100.85
CA SER A 258 -21.89 79.93 -101.35
C SER A 258 -21.96 80.09 -102.87
N SER A 259 -22.16 79.01 -103.64
CA SER A 259 -21.95 79.06 -105.09
C SER A 259 -23.21 79.17 -105.95
N VAL A 260 -24.37 78.59 -105.60
CA VAL A 260 -25.58 78.73 -106.45
C VAL A 260 -26.87 78.59 -105.64
N GLY A 261 -27.65 79.67 -105.64
CA GLY A 261 -29.08 79.63 -105.35
C GLY A 261 -29.86 79.17 -106.58
N ASP A 262 -30.63 78.09 -106.40
CA ASP A 262 -31.92 77.74 -107.03
C ASP A 262 -32.04 76.23 -107.27
N SER A 263 -32.55 75.52 -106.27
CA SER A 263 -33.65 74.55 -106.43
C SER A 263 -34.09 74.03 -105.06
N VAL A 264 -34.83 74.90 -104.35
CA VAL A 264 -35.39 74.69 -103.01
C VAL A 264 -36.49 73.59 -102.97
N ALA A 265 -36.78 72.89 -104.07
CA ALA A 265 -37.82 71.87 -104.12
C ALA A 265 -37.33 70.43 -103.88
N GLU A 266 -36.01 70.16 -103.93
CA GLU A 266 -35.43 68.81 -103.73
C GLU A 266 -34.86 68.61 -102.30
N LEU A 267 -34.59 69.72 -101.60
CA LEU A 267 -34.10 69.76 -100.21
C LEU A 267 -35.15 69.30 -99.18
N ASP A 268 -36.44 69.59 -99.40
CA ASP A 268 -37.50 69.26 -98.43
C ASP A 268 -37.76 67.75 -98.30
N ARG A 269 -37.54 66.99 -99.38
CA ARG A 269 -37.66 65.51 -99.34
C ARG A 269 -36.51 64.86 -98.59
N ARG A 270 -35.29 65.42 -98.65
CA ARG A 270 -34.12 64.88 -97.94
C ARG A 270 -34.10 65.26 -96.47
N ILE A 271 -34.59 66.45 -96.10
CA ILE A 271 -34.70 66.91 -94.70
C ILE A 271 -35.70 66.05 -93.90
N THR A 272 -36.77 65.56 -94.53
CA THR A 272 -37.78 64.73 -93.85
C THR A 272 -37.24 63.34 -93.50
N ALA A 273 -36.40 62.74 -94.35
CA ALA A 273 -35.79 61.42 -94.11
C ALA A 273 -34.68 61.43 -93.04
N THR A 274 -33.94 62.54 -92.90
CA THR A 274 -32.89 62.68 -91.87
C THR A 274 -33.47 63.00 -90.49
N ARG A 275 -34.66 63.62 -90.42
CA ARG A 275 -35.36 63.85 -89.14
C ARG A 275 -35.86 62.54 -88.52
N THR A 276 -36.41 61.62 -89.31
CA THR A 276 -36.89 60.31 -88.82
C THR A 276 -35.77 59.45 -88.22
N THR A 277 -34.56 59.47 -88.81
CA THR A 277 -33.39 58.74 -88.30
C THR A 277 -32.79 59.37 -87.04
N LEU A 278 -32.88 60.69 -86.89
CA LEU A 278 -32.48 61.40 -85.66
C LEU A 278 -33.44 61.13 -84.49
N GLU A 279 -34.75 61.05 -84.76
CA GLU A 279 -35.77 60.67 -83.77
C GLU A 279 -35.59 59.21 -83.30
N GLU A 280 -35.23 58.29 -84.20
CA GLU A 280 -34.90 56.90 -83.85
C GLU A 280 -33.66 56.80 -82.97
N HIS A 281 -32.56 57.48 -83.33
CA HIS A 281 -31.35 57.47 -82.49
C HIS A 281 -31.55 58.18 -81.14
N ARG A 282 -32.37 59.23 -81.05
CA ARG A 282 -32.75 59.82 -79.75
C ARG A 282 -33.54 58.85 -78.88
N ARG A 283 -34.46 58.06 -79.46
CA ARG A 283 -35.17 57.01 -78.72
C ARG A 283 -34.22 55.91 -78.25
N THR A 284 -33.23 55.52 -79.05
CA THR A 284 -32.18 54.57 -78.65
C THR A 284 -31.33 55.10 -77.50
N VAL A 285 -30.90 56.37 -77.54
CA VAL A 285 -30.12 56.99 -76.46
C VAL A 285 -30.93 57.09 -75.16
N VAL A 286 -32.22 57.42 -75.22
CA VAL A 286 -33.09 57.44 -74.02
C VAL A 286 -33.30 56.03 -73.46
N ALA A 287 -33.47 55.02 -74.32
CA ALA A 287 -33.60 53.62 -73.91
C ALA A 287 -32.31 53.09 -73.26
N SER A 288 -31.14 53.39 -73.84
CA SER A 288 -29.83 53.03 -73.26
C SER A 288 -29.58 53.75 -71.93
N ARG A 289 -30.02 55.00 -71.78
CA ARG A 289 -29.89 55.76 -70.53
C ARG A 289 -30.78 55.21 -69.42
N ARG A 290 -32.00 54.76 -69.76
CA ARG A 290 -32.87 54.01 -68.84
C ARG A 290 -32.25 52.69 -68.42
N SER A 291 -31.68 51.94 -69.35
CA SER A 291 -31.00 50.68 -69.06
C SER A 291 -29.77 50.86 -68.15
N LEU A 292 -29.08 52.00 -68.25
CA LEU A 292 -27.99 52.37 -67.34
C LEU A 292 -28.52 52.74 -65.94
N GLU A 293 -29.63 53.48 -65.85
CA GLU A 293 -30.29 53.76 -64.57
C GLU A 293 -30.77 52.47 -63.89
N ASP A 294 -31.37 51.54 -64.62
CA ASP A 294 -31.81 50.24 -64.11
C ASP A 294 -30.63 49.39 -63.60
N LEU A 295 -29.51 49.35 -64.35
CA LEU A 295 -28.28 48.66 -63.91
C LEU A 295 -27.63 49.33 -62.69
N LEU A 296 -27.73 50.65 -62.54
CA LEU A 296 -27.25 51.37 -61.35
C LEU A 296 -28.15 51.10 -60.13
N VAL A 297 -29.46 50.90 -60.33
CA VAL A 297 -30.40 50.45 -59.30
C VAL A 297 -30.09 49.01 -58.88
N GLU A 298 -29.85 48.09 -59.81
CA GLU A 298 -29.44 46.71 -59.51
C GLU A 298 -28.08 46.65 -58.79
N LEU A 299 -27.11 47.48 -59.19
CA LEU A 299 -25.83 47.60 -58.50
C LEU A 299 -25.99 48.17 -57.08
N GLY A 300 -26.89 49.12 -56.89
CA GLY A 300 -27.24 49.67 -55.57
C GLY A 300 -27.91 48.63 -54.66
N GLN A 301 -28.85 47.86 -55.20
CA GLN A 301 -29.51 46.76 -54.48
C GLN A 301 -28.52 45.64 -54.13
N GLY A 302 -27.61 45.30 -55.04
CA GLY A 302 -26.52 44.34 -54.80
C GLY A 302 -25.55 44.80 -53.69
N ARG A 303 -25.13 46.08 -53.71
CA ARG A 303 -24.29 46.66 -52.65
C ARG A 303 -24.98 46.65 -51.30
N THR A 304 -26.26 47.02 -51.26
CA THR A 304 -27.07 47.00 -50.03
C THR A 304 -27.25 45.55 -49.52
N GLY A 305 -27.38 44.58 -50.42
CA GLY A 305 -27.41 43.15 -50.08
C GLY A 305 -26.10 42.61 -49.51
N VAL A 306 -24.95 43.06 -50.04
CA VAL A 306 -23.62 42.72 -49.51
C VAL A 306 -23.41 43.34 -48.14
N ASP A 307 -23.79 44.59 -47.93
CA ASP A 307 -23.65 45.26 -46.63
C ASP A 307 -24.61 44.65 -45.59
N ALA A 308 -25.84 44.28 -45.96
CA ALA A 308 -26.75 43.53 -45.10
C ALA A 308 -26.26 42.11 -44.79
N ALA A 309 -25.52 41.45 -45.70
CA ALA A 309 -24.90 40.15 -45.43
C ALA A 309 -23.69 40.29 -44.48
N ARG A 310 -22.88 41.35 -44.63
CA ARG A 310 -21.76 41.66 -43.73
C ARG A 310 -22.25 42.01 -42.32
N GLN A 311 -23.31 42.81 -42.21
CA GLN A 311 -23.91 43.16 -40.93
C GLN A 311 -24.46 41.91 -40.22
N ARG A 312 -25.19 41.03 -40.94
CA ARG A 312 -25.66 39.75 -40.38
C ARG A 312 -24.52 38.85 -39.93
N LEU A 313 -23.39 38.85 -40.62
CA LEU A 313 -22.22 38.05 -40.26
C LEU A 313 -21.52 38.60 -39.00
N ALA A 314 -21.47 39.93 -38.84
CA ALA A 314 -21.00 40.59 -37.62
C ALA A 314 -21.94 40.31 -36.44
N ASP A 315 -23.25 40.48 -36.61
CA ASP A 315 -24.26 40.21 -35.57
C ASP A 315 -24.23 38.72 -35.14
N HIS A 316 -24.01 37.79 -36.09
CA HIS A 316 -23.84 36.37 -35.79
C HIS A 316 -22.50 36.06 -35.10
N ALA A 317 -21.42 36.76 -35.44
CA ALA A 317 -20.13 36.61 -34.75
C ALA A 317 -20.22 37.07 -33.28
N ASP A 318 -20.89 38.21 -33.02
CA ASP A 318 -21.12 38.73 -31.67
C ASP A 318 -22.05 37.81 -30.86
N THR A 319 -23.14 37.34 -31.46
CA THR A 319 -24.05 36.36 -30.83
C THR A 319 -23.32 35.06 -30.51
N ARG A 320 -22.45 34.58 -31.41
CA ARG A 320 -21.63 33.38 -31.22
C ARG A 320 -20.63 33.57 -30.09
N ALA A 321 -19.93 34.70 -30.04
CA ALA A 321 -18.98 35.00 -28.97
C ALA A 321 -19.67 35.06 -27.60
N ALA A 322 -20.83 35.72 -27.49
CA ALA A 322 -21.62 35.79 -26.27
C ALA A 322 -22.12 34.40 -25.81
N THR A 323 -22.59 33.57 -26.75
CA THR A 323 -23.09 32.22 -26.46
C THR A 323 -21.96 31.27 -26.01
N LEU A 324 -20.79 31.35 -26.66
CA LEU A 324 -19.61 30.56 -26.28
C LEU A 324 -19.08 30.97 -24.91
N ALA A 325 -19.04 32.27 -24.61
CA ALA A 325 -18.64 32.76 -23.29
C ALA A 325 -19.58 32.26 -22.18
N ALA A 326 -20.90 32.30 -22.40
CA ALA A 326 -21.89 31.80 -21.44
C ALA A 326 -21.77 30.28 -21.21
N LEU A 327 -21.49 29.50 -22.27
CA LEU A 327 -21.27 28.06 -22.17
C LEU A 327 -20.00 27.71 -21.39
N VAL A 328 -18.90 28.43 -21.65
CA VAL A 328 -17.63 28.26 -20.93
C VAL A 328 -17.78 28.61 -19.45
N GLU A 329 -18.47 29.70 -19.13
CA GLU A 329 -18.75 30.06 -17.73
C GLU A 329 -19.60 29.03 -17.01
N ALA A 330 -20.61 28.46 -17.67
CA ALA A 330 -21.40 27.37 -17.09
C ALA A 330 -20.53 26.14 -16.78
N LEU A 331 -19.58 25.79 -17.65
CA LEU A 331 -18.67 24.65 -17.48
C LEU A 331 -17.57 24.88 -16.43
N ARG A 332 -17.35 26.12 -15.99
CA ARG A 332 -16.43 26.46 -14.88
C ARG A 332 -17.04 26.26 -13.49
N VAL A 333 -18.34 25.96 -13.40
CA VAL A 333 -19.00 25.63 -12.13
C VAL A 333 -18.52 24.25 -11.66
N ASP A 334 -17.85 24.21 -10.51
CA ASP A 334 -17.29 22.99 -9.93
C ASP A 334 -18.34 21.88 -9.82
N GLY A 335 -18.02 20.71 -10.39
CA GLY A 335 -18.86 19.52 -10.36
C GLY A 335 -19.96 19.44 -11.43
N LEU A 336 -20.17 20.49 -12.25
CA LEU A 336 -21.20 20.46 -13.31
C LEU A 336 -20.83 19.49 -14.44
N ALA A 337 -19.57 19.48 -14.88
CA ALA A 337 -19.08 18.57 -15.89
C ALA A 337 -19.17 17.09 -15.46
N GLU A 338 -18.89 16.81 -14.18
CA GLU A 338 -18.98 15.46 -13.63
C GLU A 338 -20.43 15.02 -13.37
N ALA A 339 -21.36 15.95 -13.09
CA ALA A 339 -22.78 15.66 -12.90
C ALA A 339 -23.52 15.41 -14.22
N ALA A 340 -23.03 16.01 -15.31
CA ALA A 340 -23.54 15.81 -16.66
C ALA A 340 -22.87 14.63 -17.40
N GLU A 341 -22.04 13.82 -16.70
CA GLU A 341 -21.30 12.67 -17.27
C GLU A 341 -20.49 13.05 -18.53
N VAL A 342 -20.00 14.28 -18.59
CA VAL A 342 -19.21 14.76 -19.72
C VAL A 342 -17.80 14.23 -19.58
N ALA A 343 -17.32 13.51 -20.60
CA ALA A 343 -15.95 13.02 -20.60
C ALA A 343 -14.95 14.19 -20.44
N PRO A 344 -13.89 14.04 -19.63
CA PRO A 344 -12.95 15.14 -19.36
C PRO A 344 -12.31 15.71 -20.62
N GLU A 345 -12.05 14.87 -21.63
CA GLU A 345 -11.56 15.28 -22.96
C GLU A 345 -12.55 16.18 -23.72
N SER A 346 -13.86 15.99 -23.52
CA SER A 346 -14.90 16.84 -24.09
C SER A 346 -15.02 18.17 -23.35
N THR A 347 -14.81 18.18 -22.03
CA THR A 347 -14.78 19.39 -21.21
C THR A 347 -13.60 20.27 -21.56
N ASP A 348 -12.40 19.70 -21.72
CA ASP A 348 -11.20 20.45 -22.13
C ASP A 348 -11.35 21.04 -23.55
N ALA A 349 -11.92 20.28 -24.48
CA ALA A 349 -12.21 20.74 -25.84
C ALA A 349 -13.24 21.88 -25.90
N LEU A 350 -14.14 21.98 -24.92
CA LEU A 350 -15.14 23.05 -24.81
C LEU A 350 -14.57 24.26 -24.05
N LEU A 351 -13.74 24.06 -23.02
CA LEU A 351 -13.05 25.14 -22.32
C LEU A 351 -12.04 25.86 -23.23
N ALA A 352 -11.42 25.13 -24.17
CA ALA A 352 -10.55 25.70 -25.20
C ALA A 352 -11.26 26.68 -26.15
N LEU A 353 -12.60 26.65 -26.24
CA LEU A 353 -13.37 27.61 -27.03
C LEU A 353 -13.27 29.05 -26.49
N ALA A 354 -12.90 29.23 -25.22
CA ALA A 354 -12.73 30.54 -24.60
C ALA A 354 -11.59 31.37 -25.23
N ALA A 355 -10.61 30.69 -25.85
CA ALA A 355 -9.46 31.30 -26.48
C ALA A 355 -9.60 31.41 -28.02
N LEU A 356 -10.75 31.03 -28.58
CA LEU A 356 -10.97 30.99 -30.02
C LEU A 356 -11.33 32.38 -30.57
N ASP A 357 -10.76 32.74 -31.72
CA ASP A 357 -11.14 33.96 -32.45
C ASP A 357 -12.62 33.87 -32.88
N PRO A 358 -13.45 34.91 -32.65
CA PRO A 358 -14.86 35.00 -33.08
C PRO A 358 -15.08 34.81 -34.59
N THR A 359 -14.05 34.95 -35.41
CA THR A 359 -14.11 34.78 -36.86
C THR A 359 -13.50 33.46 -37.33
N ALA A 360 -12.75 32.74 -36.48
CA ALA A 360 -12.16 31.46 -36.81
C ALA A 360 -13.20 30.33 -36.88
N PRO A 361 -12.99 29.31 -37.73
CA PRO A 361 -13.83 28.11 -37.74
C PRO A 361 -13.72 27.36 -36.41
N VAL A 362 -14.85 26.92 -35.87
CA VAL A 362 -14.90 26.17 -34.62
C VAL A 362 -14.26 24.78 -34.85
N PRO A 363 -13.29 24.35 -34.00
CA PRO A 363 -12.66 23.04 -34.12
C PRO A 363 -13.68 21.90 -34.10
N ARG A 364 -13.47 20.87 -34.93
CA ARG A 364 -14.40 19.72 -35.04
C ARG A 364 -14.60 19.01 -33.70
N ALA A 365 -13.56 18.91 -32.87
CA ALA A 365 -13.64 18.32 -31.53
C ALA A 365 -14.65 19.05 -30.64
N SER A 366 -14.64 20.38 -30.66
CA SER A 366 -15.56 21.21 -29.90
C SER A 366 -17.00 21.15 -30.43
N VAL A 367 -17.19 21.00 -31.76
CA VAL A 367 -18.52 20.78 -32.36
C VAL A 367 -19.10 19.42 -31.97
N THR A 368 -18.27 18.36 -31.97
CA THR A 368 -18.68 17.02 -31.54
C THR A 368 -19.04 17.01 -30.06
N ALA A 369 -18.24 17.65 -29.21
CA ALA A 369 -18.52 17.80 -27.78
C ALA A 369 -19.81 18.60 -27.51
N ALA A 370 -20.03 19.70 -28.24
CA ALA A 370 -21.27 20.48 -28.13
C ALA A 370 -22.50 19.68 -28.55
N ARG A 371 -22.40 18.85 -29.61
CA ARG A 371 -23.49 17.95 -30.04
C ARG A 371 -23.78 16.84 -29.04
N ALA A 372 -22.76 16.29 -28.39
CA ALA A 372 -22.95 15.32 -27.32
C ALA A 372 -23.71 15.94 -26.12
N LEU A 373 -23.40 17.20 -25.77
CA LEU A 373 -24.15 17.97 -24.78
C LEU A 373 -25.59 18.29 -25.21
N THR A 374 -25.84 18.54 -26.49
CA THR A 374 -27.21 18.80 -26.99
C THR A 374 -28.07 17.54 -26.89
N GLY A 375 -27.48 16.36 -27.14
CA GLY A 375 -28.16 15.08 -26.93
C GLY A 375 -28.51 14.78 -25.46
N LEU A 376 -27.75 15.34 -24.51
CA LEU A 376 -28.06 15.28 -23.07
C LEU A 376 -29.17 16.27 -22.67
N SER A 377 -29.28 17.42 -23.36
CA SER A 377 -30.33 18.42 -23.12
C SER A 377 -31.73 17.96 -23.52
N GLU A 378 -31.85 17.01 -24.45
CA GLU A 378 -33.14 16.46 -24.90
C GLU A 378 -33.60 15.24 -24.08
N ALA A 379 -32.72 14.66 -23.25
CA ALA A 379 -33.05 13.57 -22.34
C ALA A 379 -33.31 14.11 -20.92
N GLU A 380 -34.58 14.22 -20.54
CA GLU A 380 -35.08 14.36 -19.16
C GLU A 380 -34.25 15.23 -18.18
N VAL A 381 -34.48 16.54 -18.28
CA VAL A 381 -34.08 17.59 -17.31
C VAL A 381 -34.39 17.26 -15.82
N PRO A 382 -35.38 16.43 -15.42
CA PRO A 382 -35.59 16.06 -14.02
C PRO A 382 -34.42 15.27 -13.39
N SER A 383 -33.65 14.50 -14.18
CA SER A 383 -32.64 13.59 -13.62
C SER A 383 -31.33 14.31 -13.22
N VAL A 384 -30.93 15.34 -13.96
CA VAL A 384 -29.71 16.11 -13.68
C VAL A 384 -29.84 16.88 -12.36
N THR A 385 -31.00 17.49 -12.12
CA THR A 385 -31.28 18.24 -10.87
C THR A 385 -31.27 17.32 -9.65
N THR A 386 -31.76 16.08 -9.80
CA THR A 386 -31.81 15.06 -8.74
C THR A 386 -30.41 14.53 -8.41
N ARG A 387 -29.57 14.29 -9.43
CA ARG A 387 -28.18 13.84 -9.26
C ARG A 387 -27.25 14.91 -8.70
N LEU A 388 -27.46 16.19 -9.05
CA LEU A 388 -26.73 17.32 -8.46
C LEU A 388 -27.05 17.45 -6.97
N TYR A 389 -28.31 17.20 -6.57
CA TYR A 389 -28.71 17.13 -5.17
C TYR A 389 -28.13 15.92 -4.43
N GLU A 390 -28.08 14.74 -5.05
CA GLU A 390 -27.43 13.55 -4.48
C GLU A 390 -25.92 13.74 -4.31
N ARG A 391 -25.26 14.41 -5.25
CA ARG A 391 -23.82 14.68 -5.19
C ARG A 391 -23.47 15.79 -4.22
N HIS A 392 -24.28 16.86 -4.15
CA HIS A 392 -24.15 17.85 -3.09
C HIS A 392 -24.39 17.20 -1.72
N GLY A 393 -25.38 16.31 -1.61
CA GLY A 393 -25.64 15.49 -0.44
C GLY A 393 -24.44 14.63 -0.05
N SER A 394 -23.82 13.92 -0.99
CA SER A 394 -22.64 13.07 -0.71
C SER A 394 -21.35 13.86 -0.48
N ALA A 395 -21.19 15.07 -1.05
CA ALA A 395 -20.10 15.97 -0.72
C ALA A 395 -20.25 16.59 0.69
N THR A 396 -21.49 16.76 1.17
CA THR A 396 -21.80 17.24 2.53
C THR A 396 -21.96 16.12 3.57
N SER A 397 -22.02 14.84 3.16
CA SER A 397 -22.20 13.69 4.07
C SER A 397 -21.21 12.53 3.89
N GLY A 398 -20.30 12.58 2.92
CA GLY A 398 -19.21 11.61 2.70
C GLY A 398 -17.95 11.90 3.54
N PRO A 399 -16.83 11.17 3.37
CA PRO A 399 -15.67 11.19 4.28
C PRO A 399 -14.98 12.57 4.45
N ALA A 400 -15.27 13.55 3.60
CA ALA A 400 -14.87 14.95 3.80
C ALA A 400 -15.68 15.65 4.93
N ALA A 401 -16.92 15.22 5.20
CA ALA A 401 -17.75 15.65 6.32
C ALA A 401 -17.39 14.96 7.65
N GLU A 402 -16.68 13.82 7.62
CA GLU A 402 -16.12 13.17 8.82
C GLU A 402 -14.89 13.90 9.37
N HIS A 403 -14.29 14.80 8.59
CA HIS A 403 -13.43 15.85 9.13
C HIS A 403 -14.29 17.01 9.63
N GLN A 404 -14.93 16.82 10.78
CA GLN A 404 -15.24 17.98 11.62
C GLN A 404 -13.93 18.74 11.85
N PRO A 405 -13.80 20.02 11.48
CA PRO A 405 -12.79 20.85 12.09
C PRO A 405 -13.12 20.84 13.58
N ARG A 406 -12.28 20.17 14.38
CA ARG A 406 -12.32 20.30 15.83
C ARG A 406 -12.12 21.78 16.13
N TRP A 407 -13.20 22.48 16.40
CA TRP A 407 -13.15 23.82 16.97
C TRP A 407 -12.44 23.68 18.32
N ARG A 408 -11.15 24.02 18.34
CA ARG A 408 -10.47 24.33 19.60
C ARG A 408 -11.15 25.58 20.15
N PRO A 409 -11.57 25.59 21.42
CA PRO A 409 -11.99 26.82 22.06
C PRO A 409 -10.88 27.87 21.91
N TRP A 410 -11.27 29.05 21.42
CA TRP A 410 -10.45 30.25 21.23
C TRP A 410 -9.47 30.54 22.39
N ALA A 411 -9.76 30.08 23.60
CA ALA A 411 -8.92 30.24 24.80
C ALA A 411 -7.56 29.49 24.77
N SER A 412 -7.29 28.64 23.76
CA SER A 412 -6.03 27.86 23.69
C SER A 412 -5.08 28.25 22.54
N CYS A 413 -5.41 29.30 21.77
CA CYS A 413 -4.59 29.82 20.67
C CYS A 413 -3.97 31.20 20.95
N ILE A 414 -3.77 31.58 22.21
CA ILE A 414 -2.98 32.77 22.54
C ILE A 414 -1.50 32.37 22.53
N PRO A 415 -0.66 32.87 21.61
CA PRO A 415 0.77 32.80 21.78
C PRO A 415 1.13 33.70 22.97
N SER A 416 1.74 33.11 24.00
CA SER A 416 2.38 33.88 25.07
C SER A 416 3.39 34.85 24.44
N PRO A 417 3.27 36.18 24.64
CA PRO A 417 4.25 37.11 24.11
C PRO A 417 5.55 36.94 24.89
N ALA A 418 6.53 36.33 24.24
CA ALA A 418 7.92 36.36 24.69
C ALA A 418 8.34 37.81 24.94
N ALA A 419 8.72 38.08 26.19
CA ALA A 419 9.28 39.36 26.62
C ALA A 419 10.69 39.52 26.06
N THR A 420 10.81 40.03 24.83
CA THR A 420 12.08 40.56 24.30
C THR A 420 12.19 42.04 24.65
N ARG A 421 12.62 42.34 25.88
CA ARG A 421 13.03 43.70 26.26
C ARG A 421 14.47 43.92 25.81
N ARG A 422 14.63 44.51 24.62
CA ARG A 422 15.89 45.10 24.16
C ARG A 422 16.20 46.36 24.97
N ALA A 423 17.46 46.44 25.39
CA ALA A 423 18.11 47.61 25.93
C ALA A 423 18.04 48.82 24.98
N ARG A 424 17.96 50.02 25.55
CA ARG A 424 18.51 51.24 24.97
C ARG A 424 19.34 51.98 26.02
N PRO A 425 20.46 52.61 25.61
CA PRO A 425 21.38 53.28 26.51
C PRO A 425 21.01 54.76 26.73
N ARG A 426 21.50 55.26 27.87
CA ARG A 426 21.54 56.64 28.40
C ARG A 426 20.27 57.19 29.01
#